data_AF-A0A962S822-F1
#
_entry.id   AF-A0A962S822-F1
#
_cell.length_a   1.000
_cell.length_b   1.000
_cell.length_c   1.000
_cell.angle_alpha   90.00
_cell.angle_beta   90.00
_cell.angle_gamma   90.00
#
_symmetry.space_group_name_H-M   'P 1'
#
loop_
_entity.id
_entity.type
_entity.pdbx_description
1 polymer ?
#
loop_
_entity_poly.entity_id
_entity_poly.type
_entity_poly.pdbx_seq_one_letter_code
_entity_poly.pdbx_strand_id
1 'polypeptide(L)'
;GFEYAKWFGRDAAEHFIHSIEQIAHHALAEENPVVSVILDGENAWEYYPYNGFYFLDDLYSLLENHNDIHTTTYRDYIASPEYADHVVSLPVLTAGSWVYGTFSTWIGDPEKNHAWDLLCAAKQSYDLVIQSDRLTDEEKAEACLQLASCESSDWFWWFGDYNQADTVVRFDQLYRDNLENLYRLLKLP
;
A
#
# COMPACT_ATOMS: atom_id res chain seq x y z
N GLY A 1 2.95 -3.28 15.65
CA GLY A 1 2.92 -1.81 15.57
C GLY A 1 4.33 -1.29 15.48
N PHE A 2 4.51 -0.01 15.17
CA PHE A 2 5.83 0.63 15.08
C PHE A 2 6.39 0.92 16.50
N GLU A 3 7.28 0.06 17.01
CA GLU A 3 7.75 0.15 18.40
C GLU A 3 8.56 1.42 18.71
N TYR A 4 9.25 1.98 17.69
CA TYR A 4 10.03 3.21 17.87
C TYR A 4 9.18 4.43 18.19
N ALA A 5 7.87 4.42 17.92
CA ALA A 5 6.95 5.50 18.28
C ALA A 5 7.01 5.92 19.77
N LYS A 6 7.49 5.04 20.65
CA LYS A 6 7.61 5.29 22.10
C LYS A 6 8.97 5.86 22.53
N TRP A 7 9.93 5.95 21.62
CA TRP A 7 11.32 6.30 21.90
C TRP A 7 11.56 7.79 21.64
N PHE A 8 12.63 8.33 22.21
CA PHE A 8 13.14 9.62 21.76
C PHE A 8 13.66 9.48 20.32
N GLY A 9 13.34 10.44 19.45
CA GLY A 9 13.58 10.30 18.00
C GLY A 9 15.03 9.95 17.66
N ARG A 10 15.98 10.67 18.23
CA ARG A 10 17.41 10.40 18.00
C ARG A 10 17.82 8.99 18.45
N ASP A 11 17.38 8.58 19.65
CA ASP A 11 17.71 7.26 20.19
C ASP A 11 17.14 6.14 19.29
N ALA A 12 15.94 6.34 18.75
CA ALA A 12 15.33 5.42 17.79
C ALA A 12 16.11 5.33 16.48
N ALA A 13 16.57 6.47 15.95
CA ALA A 13 17.38 6.52 14.73
C ALA A 13 18.73 5.81 14.93
N GLU A 14 19.45 6.12 16.01
CA GLU A 14 20.72 5.48 16.35
C GLU A 14 20.55 3.97 16.55
N HIS A 15 19.50 3.54 17.25
CA HIS A 15 19.20 2.11 17.42
C HIS A 15 18.86 1.42 16.09
N PHE A 16 18.17 2.10 15.17
CA PHE A 16 17.87 1.56 13.85
C PHE A 16 19.14 1.34 13.02
N ILE A 17 20.07 2.30 13.00
CA ILE A 17 21.38 2.15 12.35
C ILE A 17 22.11 0.95 12.94
N HIS A 18 22.19 0.87 14.26
CA HIS A 18 22.82 -0.26 14.94
C HIS A 18 22.20 -1.60 14.56
N SER A 19 20.88 -1.64 14.37
CA SER A 19 20.19 -2.86 13.94
C SER A 19 20.60 -3.27 12.52
N ILE A 20 20.81 -2.32 11.61
CA ILE A 20 21.33 -2.60 10.26
C ILE A 20 22.78 -3.07 10.31
N GLU A 21 23.63 -2.42 11.11
CA GLU A 21 25.01 -2.86 11.35
C GLU A 21 25.04 -4.32 11.83
N GLN A 22 24.15 -4.68 12.76
CA GLN A 22 24.06 -6.06 13.23
C GLN A 22 23.64 -7.02 12.12
N ILE A 23 22.73 -6.65 11.21
CA ILE A 23 22.39 -7.49 10.06
C ILE A 23 23.62 -7.71 9.18
N ALA A 24 24.37 -6.66 8.88
CA ALA A 24 25.60 -6.75 8.08
C ALA A 24 26.68 -7.61 8.77
N HIS A 25 26.86 -7.46 10.09
CA HIS A 25 27.82 -8.24 10.86
C HIS A 25 27.52 -9.75 10.90
N HIS A 26 26.25 -10.13 10.80
CA HIS A 26 25.83 -11.54 10.81
C HIS A 26 25.67 -12.13 9.40
N ALA A 27 25.78 -11.32 8.34
CA ALA A 27 25.76 -11.79 6.97
C ALA A 27 27.02 -12.60 6.63
N LEU A 28 26.89 -13.57 5.74
CA LEU A 28 28.03 -14.32 5.24
C LEU A 28 28.91 -13.44 4.34
N ALA A 29 30.19 -13.79 4.17
CA ALA A 29 31.15 -12.98 3.41
C ALA A 29 30.76 -12.78 1.93
N GLU A 30 29.95 -13.68 1.36
CA GLU A 30 29.41 -13.60 0.01
C GLU A 30 28.02 -12.94 -0.08
N GLU A 31 27.42 -12.55 1.05
CA GLU A 31 26.11 -11.91 1.11
C GLU A 31 26.24 -10.39 1.17
N ASN A 32 25.41 -9.71 0.38
CA ASN A 32 25.19 -8.27 0.49
C ASN A 32 23.71 -8.03 0.81
N PRO A 33 23.33 -7.92 2.10
CA PRO A 33 21.93 -7.91 2.51
C PRO A 33 21.24 -6.61 2.12
N VAL A 34 20.07 -6.72 1.47
CA VAL A 34 19.18 -5.58 1.19
C VAL A 34 18.14 -5.47 2.30
N VAL A 35 18.19 -4.39 3.08
CA VAL A 35 17.20 -4.11 4.11
C VAL A 35 16.07 -3.25 3.53
N SER A 36 14.89 -3.85 3.36
CA SER A 36 13.70 -3.16 2.87
C SER A 36 12.80 -2.73 4.03
N VAL A 37 12.67 -1.42 4.26
CA VAL A 37 11.72 -0.87 5.23
C VAL A 37 10.49 -0.36 4.49
N ILE A 38 9.37 -1.06 4.65
CA ILE A 38 8.08 -0.73 4.04
C ILE A 38 7.12 -0.38 5.17
N LEU A 39 6.67 0.87 5.20
CA LEU A 39 5.89 1.41 6.29
C LEU A 39 4.85 2.40 5.76
N ASP A 40 3.69 2.41 6.38
CA ASP A 40 2.62 3.37 6.12
C ASP A 40 2.97 4.73 6.74
N GLY A 41 3.04 5.76 5.90
CA GLY A 41 3.55 7.08 6.27
C GLY A 41 2.64 7.86 7.22
N GLU A 42 1.35 7.53 7.32
CA GLU A 42 0.42 8.27 8.20
C GLU A 42 0.54 7.83 9.66
N ASN A 43 0.88 6.57 9.92
CA ASN A 43 0.73 5.96 11.25
C ASN A 43 2.02 5.89 12.07
N ALA A 44 3.17 6.31 11.56
CA ALA A 44 4.44 6.20 12.31
C ALA A 44 4.90 7.52 12.94
N TRP A 45 4.66 8.66 12.29
CA TRP A 45 5.34 9.91 12.61
C TRP A 45 4.57 10.81 13.57
N GLU A 46 3.24 10.66 13.65
CA GLU A 46 2.36 11.46 14.50
C GLU A 46 2.69 11.35 15.99
N TYR A 47 3.37 10.26 16.38
CA TYR A 47 3.83 10.03 17.75
C TYR A 47 5.07 10.85 18.14
N TYR A 48 5.78 11.44 17.16
CA TYR A 48 6.94 12.29 17.40
C TYR A 48 6.58 13.78 17.34
N PRO A 49 7.28 14.64 18.09
CA PRO A 49 7.18 16.08 17.94
C PRO A 49 7.41 16.52 16.49
N TYR A 50 6.66 17.53 16.05
CA TYR A 50 6.74 18.08 14.68
C TYR A 50 6.53 17.03 13.58
N ASN A 51 5.65 16.05 13.86
CA ASN A 51 5.28 14.99 12.93
C ASN A 51 6.49 14.23 12.38
N GLY A 52 7.44 13.89 13.26
CA GLY A 52 8.63 13.12 12.93
C GLY A 52 9.77 13.90 12.26
N PHE A 53 9.66 15.22 12.05
CA PHE A 53 10.69 16.01 11.37
C PHE A 53 12.11 15.74 11.89
N TYR A 54 12.33 15.89 13.20
CA TYR A 54 13.67 15.70 13.80
C TYR A 54 14.12 14.24 13.76
N PHE A 55 13.20 13.28 13.92
CA PHE A 55 13.53 11.85 13.79
C PHE A 55 14.03 11.53 12.38
N LEU A 56 13.33 12.02 11.36
CA LEU A 56 13.70 11.79 9.95
C LEU A 56 15.01 12.50 9.59
N ASP A 57 15.21 13.72 10.07
CA ASP A 57 16.45 14.48 9.89
C ASP A 57 17.66 13.73 10.49
N ASP A 58 17.54 13.26 11.74
CA ASP A 58 18.57 12.45 12.39
C ASP A 58 18.81 11.13 11.64
N LEU A 59 17.75 10.39 11.31
CA LEU A 59 17.83 9.11 10.60
C LEU A 59 18.52 9.23 9.24
N TYR A 60 18.08 10.19 8.41
CA TYR A 60 18.67 10.38 7.09
C TYR A 60 20.10 10.91 7.17
N SER A 61 20.39 11.80 8.11
CA SER A 61 21.77 12.26 8.34
C SER A 61 22.70 11.11 8.74
N LEU A 62 22.24 10.21 9.61
CA LEU A 62 23.03 9.04 10.01
C LEU A 62 23.26 8.09 8.82
N LEU A 63 22.22 7.82 8.02
CA LEU A 63 22.33 6.97 6.83
C LEU A 63 23.27 7.56 5.77
N GLU A 64 23.16 8.86 5.48
CA GLU A 64 23.97 9.53 4.46
C GLU A 64 25.46 9.56 4.82
N ASN A 65 25.78 9.71 6.11
CA ASN A 65 27.15 9.76 6.60
C ASN A 65 27.72 8.37 6.98
N HIS A 66 26.97 7.29 6.79
CA HIS A 66 27.43 5.95 7.14
C HIS A 66 28.35 5.37 6.06
N ASN A 67 29.50 4.83 6.45
CA ASN A 67 30.48 4.30 5.50
C ASN A 67 30.02 2.97 4.86
N ASP A 68 29.35 2.12 5.64
CA ASP A 68 29.01 0.75 5.24
C ASP A 68 27.52 0.53 4.91
N ILE A 69 26.68 1.57 5.05
CA ILE A 69 25.25 1.49 4.75
C ILE A 69 24.98 2.39 3.57
N HIS A 70 24.45 1.82 2.49
CA HIS A 70 24.18 2.55 1.27
C HIS A 70 22.67 2.57 0.99
N THR A 71 22.09 3.76 0.99
CA THR A 71 20.70 3.95 0.58
C THR A 71 20.62 3.97 -0.94
N THR A 72 19.60 3.31 -1.49
CA THR A 72 19.37 3.26 -2.93
C THR A 72 17.89 3.04 -3.21
N THR A 73 17.51 3.19 -4.47
CA THR A 73 16.17 2.82 -4.93
C THR A 73 16.19 1.40 -5.52
N TYR A 74 15.05 0.71 -5.52
CA TYR A 74 14.96 -0.59 -6.22
C TYR A 74 15.33 -0.49 -7.70
N ARG A 75 15.01 0.64 -8.34
CA ARG A 75 15.37 0.91 -9.74
C ARG A 75 16.88 0.90 -9.93
N ASP A 76 17.59 1.66 -9.10
CA ASP A 76 19.04 1.80 -9.22
C ASP A 76 19.77 0.52 -8.79
N TYR A 77 19.26 -0.16 -7.75
CA TYR A 77 19.78 -1.45 -7.31
C TYR A 77 19.72 -2.50 -8.43
N ILE A 78 18.57 -2.67 -9.09
CA ILE A 78 18.38 -3.64 -10.17
C ILE A 78 19.20 -3.26 -11.42
N ALA A 79 19.38 -1.96 -11.69
CA ALA A 79 20.14 -1.48 -12.84
C ALA A 79 21.66 -1.54 -12.64
N SER A 80 22.13 -1.66 -11.40
CA SER A 80 23.56 -1.65 -11.07
C SER A 80 24.26 -2.93 -11.56
N PRO A 81 25.32 -2.81 -12.39
CA PRO A 81 26.15 -3.96 -12.76
C PRO A 81 26.82 -4.63 -11.56
N GLU A 82 27.04 -3.90 -10.47
CA GLU A 82 27.63 -4.42 -9.23
C GLU A 82 26.73 -5.45 -8.54
N TYR A 83 25.41 -5.28 -8.64
CA TYR A 83 24.44 -6.15 -7.96
C TYR A 83 23.77 -7.15 -8.91
N ALA A 84 24.12 -7.15 -10.19
CA ALA A 84 23.46 -7.94 -11.22
C ALA A 84 23.45 -9.44 -10.90
N ASP A 85 24.54 -9.97 -10.34
CA ASP A 85 24.67 -11.39 -9.98
C ASP A 85 23.84 -11.77 -8.73
N HIS A 86 23.40 -10.77 -7.94
CA HIS A 86 22.56 -10.97 -6.74
C HIS A 86 21.06 -10.80 -7.02
N VAL A 87 20.67 -10.32 -8.20
CA VAL A 87 19.26 -10.20 -8.60
C VAL A 87 18.77 -11.54 -9.11
N VAL A 88 17.94 -12.21 -8.31
CA VAL A 88 17.36 -13.51 -8.66
C VAL A 88 15.88 -13.39 -9.01
N SER A 89 15.44 -14.21 -9.97
CA SER A 89 14.01 -14.36 -10.26
C SER A 89 13.38 -15.25 -9.19
N LEU A 90 12.37 -14.73 -8.50
CA LEU A 90 11.52 -15.56 -7.64
C LEU A 90 10.67 -16.48 -8.54
N PRO A 91 10.83 -17.82 -8.46
CA PRO A 91 10.15 -18.73 -9.39
C PRO A 91 8.65 -18.81 -9.17
N VAL A 92 8.20 -18.63 -7.91
CA VAL A 92 6.79 -18.67 -7.52
C VAL A 92 6.56 -17.64 -6.42
N LEU A 93 5.53 -16.82 -6.58
CA LEU A 93 5.00 -15.94 -5.55
C LEU A 93 3.63 -16.48 -5.09
N THR A 94 3.50 -16.75 -3.80
CA THR A 94 2.23 -17.18 -3.21
C THR A 94 1.29 -15.99 -3.04
N ALA A 95 0.01 -16.16 -3.36
CA ALA A 95 -0.99 -15.13 -3.14
C ALA A 95 -1.20 -14.88 -1.64
N GLY A 96 -1.21 -13.61 -1.24
CA GLY A 96 -1.42 -13.18 0.12
C GLY A 96 -1.24 -11.67 0.25
N SER A 97 -1.31 -11.18 1.48
CA SER A 97 -1.03 -9.78 1.81
C SER A 97 -0.09 -9.68 3.01
N TRP A 98 0.47 -8.50 3.23
CA TRP A 98 1.23 -8.21 4.45
C TRP A 98 0.39 -8.27 5.74
N VAL A 99 -0.95 -8.25 5.63
CA VAL A 99 -1.87 -8.41 6.76
C VAL A 99 -2.24 -9.89 6.90
N TYR A 100 -1.73 -10.53 7.95
CA TYR A 100 -1.94 -11.96 8.27
C TYR A 100 -1.53 -12.97 7.18
N GLY A 101 -0.89 -12.55 6.08
CA GLY A 101 -0.55 -13.47 4.98
C GLY A 101 -1.74 -13.89 4.12
N THR A 102 -2.92 -13.27 4.28
CA THR A 102 -4.14 -13.65 3.55
C THR A 102 -4.88 -12.41 3.01
N PHE A 103 -6.00 -12.62 2.32
CA PHE A 103 -6.89 -11.54 1.87
C PHE A 103 -8.07 -11.28 2.83
N SER A 104 -8.09 -11.90 4.01
CA SER A 104 -9.22 -11.84 4.94
C SER A 104 -9.63 -10.42 5.35
N THR A 105 -8.70 -9.47 5.25
CA THR A 105 -8.95 -8.04 5.46
C THR A 105 -9.93 -7.45 4.44
N TRP A 106 -9.97 -7.95 3.20
CA TRP A 106 -10.79 -7.40 2.11
C TRP A 106 -11.86 -8.36 1.58
N ILE A 107 -11.84 -9.64 1.97
CA ILE A 107 -12.83 -10.65 1.53
C ILE A 107 -13.08 -11.71 2.59
N GLY A 108 -14.28 -12.30 2.60
CA GLY A 108 -14.65 -13.42 3.48
C GLY A 108 -15.75 -13.08 4.48
N ASP A 109 -15.94 -11.80 4.78
CA ASP A 109 -17.07 -11.30 5.56
C ASP A 109 -18.32 -11.08 4.66
N PRO A 110 -19.55 -11.35 5.14
CA PRO A 110 -20.76 -11.19 4.33
C PRO A 110 -20.93 -9.79 3.72
N GLU A 111 -20.60 -8.72 4.45
CA GLU A 111 -20.74 -7.34 3.96
C GLU A 111 -19.70 -7.04 2.88
N LYS A 112 -18.45 -7.47 3.09
CA LYS A 112 -17.37 -7.35 2.10
C LYS A 112 -17.70 -8.12 0.82
N ASN A 113 -18.18 -9.35 0.95
CA ASN A 113 -18.55 -10.19 -0.19
C ASN A 113 -19.68 -9.56 -0.99
N HIS A 114 -20.67 -8.97 -0.32
CA HIS A 114 -21.74 -8.25 -1.00
C HIS A 114 -21.21 -7.02 -1.77
N ALA A 115 -20.28 -6.26 -1.19
CA ALA A 115 -19.63 -5.16 -1.89
C ALA A 115 -18.85 -5.63 -3.13
N TRP A 116 -18.24 -6.82 -3.08
CA TRP A 116 -17.56 -7.43 -4.23
C TRP A 116 -18.54 -7.84 -5.32
N ASP A 117 -19.71 -8.39 -4.95
CA ASP A 117 -20.77 -8.73 -5.90
C ASP A 117 -21.24 -7.48 -6.66
N LEU A 118 -21.44 -6.36 -5.94
CA LEU A 118 -21.81 -5.08 -6.54
C LEU A 118 -20.73 -4.55 -7.49
N LEU A 119 -19.46 -4.60 -7.08
CA LEU A 119 -18.34 -4.18 -7.94
C LEU A 119 -18.25 -5.02 -9.20
N CYS A 120 -18.39 -6.35 -9.07
CA CYS A 120 -18.38 -7.27 -10.21
C CYS A 120 -19.49 -6.95 -11.20
N ALA A 121 -20.72 -6.71 -10.72
CA ALA A 121 -21.85 -6.34 -11.58
C ALA A 121 -21.63 -4.99 -12.29
N ALA A 122 -21.09 -4.00 -11.57
CA ALA A 122 -20.74 -2.70 -12.14
C ALA A 122 -19.64 -2.82 -13.21
N LYS A 123 -18.58 -3.61 -12.94
CA LYS A 123 -17.48 -3.85 -13.87
C LYS A 123 -17.94 -4.57 -15.15
N GLN A 124 -18.81 -5.57 -15.01
CA GLN A 124 -19.40 -6.25 -16.18
C GLN A 124 -20.21 -5.28 -17.04
N SER A 125 -21.01 -4.41 -16.41
CA SER A 125 -21.77 -3.38 -17.11
C SER A 125 -20.87 -2.35 -17.79
N TYR A 126 -19.81 -1.93 -17.10
CA TYR A 126 -18.76 -1.05 -17.64
C TYR A 126 -18.12 -1.64 -18.89
N ASP A 127 -17.67 -2.90 -18.83
CA ASP A 127 -16.99 -3.56 -19.95
C ASP A 127 -17.86 -3.65 -21.20
N LEU A 128 -19.16 -3.93 -21.02
CA LEU A 128 -20.12 -3.94 -22.12
C LEU A 128 -20.32 -2.56 -22.75
N VAL A 129 -20.40 -1.51 -21.93
CA VAL A 129 -20.65 -0.15 -22.42
C VAL A 129 -19.42 0.45 -23.10
N ILE A 130 -18.21 0.25 -22.55
CA ILE A 130 -16.97 0.77 -23.14
C ILE A 130 -16.69 0.19 -24.54
N GLN A 131 -17.07 -1.07 -24.76
CA GLN A 131 -16.97 -1.74 -26.06
C GLN A 131 -18.03 -1.29 -27.07
N SER A 132 -19.02 -0.51 -26.63
CA SER A 132 -20.07 0.03 -27.49
C SER A 132 -19.74 1.46 -27.96
N ASP A 133 -20.52 1.95 -28.92
CA ASP A 133 -20.47 3.34 -29.40
C ASP A 133 -21.39 4.29 -28.60
N ARG A 134 -21.81 3.89 -27.38
CA ARG A 134 -22.74 4.67 -26.54
C ARG A 134 -22.11 5.91 -25.90
N LEU A 135 -20.81 5.85 -25.64
CA LEU A 135 -20.06 6.88 -24.95
C LEU A 135 -19.02 7.52 -25.88
N THR A 136 -18.82 8.83 -25.77
CA THR A 136 -17.68 9.51 -26.39
C THR A 136 -16.37 9.13 -25.69
N ASP A 137 -15.22 9.42 -26.30
CA ASP A 137 -13.93 9.10 -25.70
C ASP A 137 -13.72 9.82 -24.35
N GLU A 138 -14.21 11.06 -24.22
CA GLU A 138 -14.19 11.81 -22.96
C GLU A 138 -15.08 11.16 -21.89
N GLU A 139 -16.29 10.70 -22.25
CA GLU A 139 -17.18 9.99 -21.33
C GLU A 139 -16.59 8.63 -20.89
N LYS A 140 -15.88 7.93 -21.80
CA LYS A 140 -15.16 6.69 -21.48
C LYS A 140 -14.03 6.94 -20.48
N ALA A 141 -13.28 8.04 -20.64
CA ALA A 141 -12.22 8.41 -19.72
C ALA A 141 -12.78 8.73 -18.32
N GLU A 142 -13.88 9.47 -18.23
CA GLU A 142 -14.53 9.78 -16.95
C GLU A 142 -15.07 8.51 -16.27
N ALA A 143 -15.74 7.63 -17.02
CA ALA A 143 -16.20 6.35 -16.49
C ALA A 143 -15.03 5.47 -16.01
N CYS A 144 -13.87 5.51 -16.68
CA CYS A 144 -12.67 4.79 -16.28
C CYS A 144 -12.13 5.29 -14.94
N LEU A 145 -12.08 6.61 -14.74
CA LEU A 145 -11.67 7.21 -13.47
C LEU A 145 -12.66 6.87 -12.35
N GLN A 146 -13.97 6.93 -12.62
CA GLN A 146 -14.98 6.56 -11.63
C GLN A 146 -14.91 5.06 -11.27
N LEU A 147 -14.68 4.18 -12.23
CA LEU A 147 -14.48 2.76 -11.96
C LEU A 147 -13.24 2.54 -11.08
N ALA A 148 -12.13 3.22 -11.37
CA ALA A 148 -10.92 3.13 -10.54
C ALA A 148 -11.18 3.55 -9.08
N SER A 149 -12.02 4.58 -8.87
CA SER A 149 -12.47 4.95 -7.52
C SER A 149 -13.31 3.84 -6.86
N CYS A 150 -14.19 3.16 -7.61
CA CYS A 150 -14.99 2.04 -7.10
C CYS A 150 -14.14 0.79 -6.78
N GLU A 151 -13.04 0.59 -7.49
CA GLU A 151 -12.10 -0.53 -7.30
C GLU A 151 -11.13 -0.32 -6.13
N SER A 152 -11.20 0.82 -5.41
CA SER A 152 -10.34 1.06 -4.25
C SER A 152 -10.53 0.01 -3.16
N SER A 153 -9.41 -0.52 -2.65
CA SER A 153 -9.43 -1.50 -1.56
C SER A 153 -9.92 -0.92 -0.23
N ASP A 154 -9.89 0.40 -0.07
CA ASP A 154 -10.35 1.09 1.15
C ASP A 154 -11.81 0.76 1.47
N TRP A 155 -12.69 0.66 0.47
CA TRP A 155 -14.10 0.31 0.70
C TRP A 155 -14.21 -1.01 1.48
N PHE A 156 -13.46 -2.01 1.03
CA PHE A 156 -13.46 -3.36 1.61
C PHE A 156 -12.73 -3.44 2.95
N TRP A 157 -11.82 -2.50 3.23
CA TRP A 157 -11.19 -2.38 4.55
C TRP A 157 -12.19 -1.94 5.63
N TRP A 158 -13.11 -1.04 5.28
CA TRP A 158 -14.06 -0.44 6.21
C TRP A 158 -15.25 -1.33 6.56
N PHE A 159 -15.71 -2.20 5.66
CA PHE A 159 -16.87 -3.07 5.93
C PHE A 159 -16.59 -4.14 6.98
N GLY A 160 -17.62 -4.60 7.69
CA GLY A 160 -17.52 -5.60 8.76
C GLY A 160 -17.57 -5.03 10.18
N ASP A 161 -17.65 -5.93 11.14
CA ASP A 161 -17.99 -5.64 12.54
C ASP A 161 -16.82 -5.16 13.43
N TYR A 162 -15.58 -5.20 12.92
CA TYR A 162 -14.40 -4.78 13.67
C TYR A 162 -14.14 -3.26 13.63
N ASN A 163 -14.81 -2.53 12.74
CA ASN A 163 -14.73 -1.07 12.67
C ASN A 163 -15.88 -0.39 13.44
N GLN A 164 -15.74 0.90 13.74
CA GLN A 164 -16.80 1.66 14.40
C GLN A 164 -18.04 1.75 13.51
N ALA A 165 -19.20 1.34 14.03
CA ALA A 165 -20.42 1.19 13.23
C ALA A 165 -20.86 2.48 12.50
N ASP A 166 -20.68 3.65 13.11
CA ASP A 166 -20.99 4.93 12.48
C ASP A 166 -20.07 5.25 11.29
N THR A 167 -18.82 4.81 11.36
CA THR A 167 -17.85 4.91 10.27
C THR A 167 -18.21 3.95 9.15
N VAL A 168 -18.55 2.69 9.47
CA VAL A 168 -18.99 1.68 8.49
C VAL A 168 -20.18 2.19 7.68
N VAL A 169 -21.20 2.73 8.33
CA VAL A 169 -22.41 3.27 7.66
C VAL A 169 -22.07 4.39 6.67
N ARG A 170 -21.13 5.27 7.03
CA ARG A 170 -20.71 6.37 6.14
C ARG A 170 -19.96 5.85 4.92
N PHE A 171 -19.06 4.89 5.11
CA PHE A 171 -18.32 4.29 3.99
C PHE A 171 -19.21 3.45 3.09
N ASP A 172 -20.20 2.72 3.63
CA ASP A 172 -21.19 1.98 2.81
C ASP A 172 -22.00 2.94 1.93
N GLN A 173 -22.52 4.03 2.50
CA GLN A 173 -23.25 5.02 1.71
C GLN A 173 -22.37 5.64 0.63
N LEU A 174 -21.15 6.06 0.98
CA LEU A 174 -20.22 6.67 0.03
C LEU A 174 -19.83 5.70 -1.09
N TYR A 175 -19.65 4.42 -0.77
CA TYR A 175 -19.34 3.40 -1.78
C TYR A 175 -20.52 3.20 -2.75
N ARG A 176 -21.76 3.12 -2.23
CA ARG A 176 -22.96 3.05 -3.07
C ARG A 176 -23.11 4.28 -3.97
N ASP A 177 -22.87 5.48 -3.44
CA ASP A 177 -22.92 6.71 -4.21
C ASP A 177 -21.90 6.70 -5.37
N ASN A 178 -20.71 6.13 -5.14
CA ASN A 178 -19.68 5.95 -6.17
C ASN A 178 -20.14 4.97 -7.26
N LEU A 179 -20.73 3.83 -6.88
CA LEU A 179 -21.30 2.88 -7.83
C LEU A 179 -22.44 3.52 -8.63
N GLU A 180 -23.38 4.20 -7.97
CA GLU A 180 -24.47 4.91 -8.67
C GLU A 180 -23.94 5.97 -9.64
N ASN A 181 -22.88 6.70 -9.26
CA ASN A 181 -22.23 7.64 -10.17
C ASN A 181 -21.65 6.94 -11.40
N LEU A 182 -21.03 5.77 -11.23
CA LEU A 182 -20.56 4.96 -12.34
C LEU A 182 -21.71 4.56 -13.28
N TYR A 183 -22.82 4.05 -12.76
CA TYR A 183 -23.99 3.70 -13.58
C TYR A 183 -24.54 4.92 -14.35
N ARG A 184 -24.59 6.09 -13.71
CA ARG A 184 -24.99 7.35 -14.36
C ARG A 184 -24.05 7.73 -15.51
N LEU A 185 -22.74 7.64 -15.31
CA LEU A 185 -21.74 7.89 -16.36
C LEU A 185 -21.84 6.89 -17.52
N LEU A 186 -22.17 5.64 -17.21
CA LEU A 186 -22.40 4.59 -18.20
C LEU A 186 -23.75 4.71 -18.94
N LYS A 187 -24.58 5.70 -18.56
CA LYS A 187 -25.95 5.90 -19.07
C LYS A 187 -26.80 4.64 -18.89
N LEU A 188 -26.64 4.00 -17.73
CA LEU A 188 -27.39 2.83 -17.29
C LEU A 188 -28.35 3.22 -16.15
N PRO A 189 -29.48 2.49 -16.00
CA PRO A 189 -30.41 2.71 -14.90
C PRO A 189 -29.79 2.39 -13.54
#